data_AF-A0A5S9M2S7-F1
#
_entry.id   AF-A0A5S9M2S7-F1
#
_cell.length_a   1.000
_cell.length_b   1.000
_cell.length_c   1.000
_cell.angle_alpha   90.00
_cell.angle_beta   90.00
_cell.angle_gamma   90.00
#
_symmetry.space_group_name_H-M   'P 1'
#
loop_
_entity.id
_entity.type
_entity.pdbx_description
1 polymer ?
#
loop_
_entity_poly.entity_id
_entity_poly.type
_entity_poly.pdbx_seq_one_letter_code
_entity_poly.pdbx_strand_id
1 'polypeptide(L)'
;MTDLRKDFDKLSEKMDLLKNIDVLFIDDLFKSRTNENDELKTWPFLQMQEIINYRYLHQKPIMLSSELTFEDFIQMDEAFGTRLYSMCKNFAVTIEKKI
;
A
#
# COMPACT_ATOMS: atom_id res chain seq x y z
N MET A 1 -7.35 1.38 30.75
CA MET A 1 -5.88 1.53 30.57
C MET A 1 -5.22 0.27 29.99
N THR A 2 -5.69 -0.94 30.33
CA THR A 2 -5.08 -2.22 29.89
C THR A 2 -5.48 -2.67 28.48
N ASP A 3 -6.67 -2.31 27.99
CA ASP A 3 -7.14 -2.68 26.64
C ASP A 3 -6.39 -1.95 25.53
N LEU A 4 -6.23 -0.63 25.68
CA LEU A 4 -5.62 0.20 24.65
C LEU A 4 -4.19 -0.27 24.30
N ARG A 5 -3.39 -0.61 25.31
CA ARG A 5 -2.02 -1.13 25.11
C ARG A 5 -2.02 -2.46 24.36
N LYS A 6 -2.90 -3.40 24.73
CA LYS A 6 -3.01 -4.70 24.06
C LYS A 6 -3.45 -4.57 22.60
N ASP A 7 -4.32 -3.60 22.30
CA ASP A 7 -4.75 -3.35 20.92
C ASP A 7 -3.64 -2.71 20.08
N PHE A 8 -2.81 -1.84 20.69
CA PHE A 8 -1.60 -1.33 20.05
C PHE A 8 -0.54 -2.41 19.82
N ASP A 9 -0.33 -3.31 20.80
CA ASP A 9 0.64 -4.41 20.66
C ASP A 9 0.25 -5.35 19.52
N LYS A 10 -1.03 -5.75 19.45
CA LYS A 10 -1.57 -6.56 18.35
C LYS A 10 -1.43 -5.87 16.99
N LEU A 11 -1.59 -4.56 16.95
CA LEU A 11 -1.41 -3.81 15.71
C LEU A 11 0.06 -3.81 15.29
N SER A 12 0.98 -3.57 16.23
CA SER A 12 2.42 -3.59 15.95
C SER A 12 2.86 -4.96 15.44
N GLU A 13 2.40 -6.04 16.08
CA GLU A 13 2.68 -7.41 15.64
C GLU A 13 2.18 -7.67 14.21
N LYS A 14 0.98 -7.19 13.87
CA LYS A 14 0.45 -7.29 12.49
C LYS A 14 1.29 -6.47 11.51
N MET A 15 1.67 -5.25 11.85
CA MET A 15 2.53 -4.42 11.01
C MET A 15 3.87 -5.09 10.75
N ASP A 16 4.49 -5.64 11.80
CA ASP A 16 5.76 -6.35 11.69
C ASP A 16 5.64 -7.64 10.89
N LEU A 17 4.51 -8.37 11.01
CA LEU A 17 4.21 -9.50 10.16
C LEU A 17 4.13 -9.07 8.68
N LEU A 18 3.33 -8.06 8.35
CA LEU A 18 3.15 -7.58 6.96
C LEU A 18 4.46 -7.07 6.34
N LYS A 19 5.31 -6.43 7.16
CA LYS A 19 6.66 -6.04 6.77
C LYS A 19 7.56 -7.25 6.51
N ASN A 20 7.43 -8.32 7.31
CA ASN A 20 8.41 -9.39 7.33
C ASN A 20 8.10 -10.64 6.52
N ILE A 21 6.84 -10.94 6.23
CA ILE A 21 6.46 -12.11 5.43
C ILE A 21 7.15 -12.14 4.06
N ASP A 22 7.38 -13.35 3.56
CA ASP A 22 8.12 -13.59 2.32
C ASP A 22 7.48 -12.88 1.13
N VAL A 23 6.16 -13.03 0.96
CA VAL A 23 5.39 -12.36 -0.10
C VAL A 23 4.16 -11.73 0.51
N LEU A 24 3.94 -10.44 0.23
CA LEU A 24 2.74 -9.71 0.64
C LEU A 24 1.83 -9.51 -0.55
N PHE A 25 0.61 -10.05 -0.48
CA PHE A 25 -0.46 -9.74 -1.42
C PHE A 25 -1.41 -8.70 -0.84
N ILE A 26 -1.70 -7.65 -1.61
CA ILE A 26 -2.59 -6.55 -1.23
C ILE A 26 -3.71 -6.49 -2.27
N ASP A 27 -4.92 -6.88 -1.85
CA ASP A 27 -6.08 -6.86 -2.74
C ASP A 27 -6.82 -5.52 -2.67
N ASP A 28 -7.36 -5.05 -3.80
CA ASP A 28 -8.22 -3.88 -3.92
C ASP A 28 -7.59 -2.62 -3.27
N LEU A 29 -6.32 -2.39 -3.60
CA LEU A 29 -5.50 -1.31 -3.04
C LEU A 29 -5.96 0.05 -3.58
N PHE A 30 -6.78 0.73 -2.78
CA PHE A 30 -7.45 2.00 -3.11
C PHE A 30 -8.45 1.88 -4.26
N LYS A 31 -9.60 2.54 -4.09
CA LYS A 31 -10.65 2.63 -5.10
C LYS A 31 -10.61 3.97 -5.81
N SER A 32 -11.07 4.01 -7.06
CA SER A 32 -11.28 5.30 -7.73
C SER A 32 -12.42 6.04 -7.02
N ARG A 33 -12.13 6.93 -6.07
CA ARG A 33 -13.12 7.89 -5.56
C ARG A 33 -12.95 9.18 -6.32
N THR A 34 -14.05 9.64 -6.92
CA THR A 34 -14.16 10.90 -7.67
C THR A 34 -13.97 12.16 -6.81
N ASN A 35 -13.81 12.04 -5.49
CA ASN A 35 -13.69 13.18 -4.58
C ASN A 35 -12.42 13.09 -3.71
N GLU A 36 -11.34 13.65 -4.26
CA GLU A 36 -10.50 14.69 -3.64
C GLU A 36 -10.00 14.48 -2.19
N ASN A 37 -8.71 14.14 -2.08
CA ASN A 37 -7.76 14.62 -1.06
C ASN A 37 -7.90 14.19 0.41
N ASP A 38 -9.00 13.58 0.86
CA ASP A 38 -9.17 13.27 2.29
C ASP A 38 -8.54 11.93 2.71
N GLU A 39 -8.50 10.93 1.81
CA GLU A 39 -7.93 9.60 2.11
C GLU A 39 -6.40 9.61 2.23
N LEU A 40 -5.75 10.60 1.61
CA LEU A 40 -4.30 10.77 1.52
C LEU A 40 -3.57 11.08 2.83
N LYS A 41 -4.32 11.41 3.89
CA LYS A 41 -3.76 11.64 5.24
C LYS A 41 -4.43 10.76 6.28
N THR A 42 -5.15 9.73 5.85
CA THR A 42 -5.76 8.78 6.77
C THR A 42 -4.71 7.84 7.33
N TRP A 43 -4.94 7.42 8.58
CA TRP A 43 -4.07 6.48 9.27
C TRP A 43 -3.82 5.17 8.49
N PRO A 44 -4.81 4.56 7.78
CA PRO A 44 -4.56 3.40 6.92
C PRO A 44 -3.56 3.66 5.80
N PHE A 45 -3.59 4.84 5.17
CA PHE A 45 -2.63 5.18 4.12
C PHE A 45 -1.21 5.30 4.66
N LEU A 46 -1.04 5.94 5.83
CA LEU A 46 0.28 6.04 6.48
C LEU A 46 0.87 4.67 6.83
N GLN A 47 0.04 3.74 7.29
CA GLN A 47 0.47 2.36 7.54
C GLN A 47 0.89 1.64 6.26
N MET A 48 0.14 1.81 5.18
CA MET A 48 0.49 1.23 3.89
C MET A 48 1.82 1.80 3.38
N GLN A 49 2.03 3.11 3.46
CA GLN A 49 3.30 3.74 3.12
C GLN A 49 4.46 3.17 3.95
N GLU A 50 4.26 2.96 5.26
CA GLU A 50 5.27 2.38 6.13
C GLU A 50 5.65 0.95 5.72
N ILE A 51 4.64 0.11 5.45
CA ILE A 51 4.84 -1.28 5.01
C ILE A 51 5.55 -1.30 3.65
N ILE A 52 5.07 -0.54 2.67
CA ILE A 52 5.65 -0.50 1.32
C ILE A 52 7.08 0.05 1.35
N ASN A 53 7.34 1.11 2.12
CA ASN A 53 8.69 1.66 2.24
C ASN A 53 9.66 0.65 2.87
N TYR A 54 9.25 -0.05 3.94
CA TYR A 54 10.08 -1.10 4.53
C TYR A 54 10.41 -2.20 3.51
N ARG A 55 9.38 -2.72 2.82
CA ARG A 55 9.55 -3.81 1.84
C ARG A 55 10.37 -3.37 0.64
N TYR A 56 10.21 -2.14 0.15
CA TYR A 56 11.04 -1.54 -0.89
C TYR A 56 12.52 -1.51 -0.49
N LEU A 57 12.83 -0.99 0.70
CA LEU A 57 14.21 -0.88 1.20
C LEU A 57 14.86 -2.25 1.45
N HIS A 58 14.07 -3.26 1.79
CA HIS A 58 14.55 -4.61 2.10
C HIS A 58 14.35 -5.58 0.92
N GLN A 59 13.99 -5.08 -0.26
CA GLN A 59 13.75 -5.87 -1.48
C GLN A 59 12.77 -7.04 -1.27
N LYS A 60 11.77 -6.86 -0.40
CA LYS A 60 10.75 -7.87 -0.14
C LYS A 60 9.64 -7.77 -1.19
N PRO A 61 9.31 -8.86 -1.89
CA PRO A 61 8.37 -8.84 -3.00
C PRO A 61 6.95 -8.50 -2.55
N ILE A 62 6.22 -7.77 -3.39
CA ILE A 62 4.80 -7.49 -3.21
C ILE A 62 4.03 -7.95 -4.44
N MET A 63 2.76 -8.27 -4.24
CA MET A 63 1.77 -8.41 -5.28
C MET A 63 0.60 -7.52 -4.89
N LEU A 64 0.06 -6.75 -5.83
CA LEU A 64 -1.08 -5.87 -5.56
C LEU A 64 -2.09 -5.90 -6.70
N SER A 65 -3.35 -5.67 -6.37
CA SER A 65 -4.42 -5.33 -7.31
C SER A 65 -4.99 -3.96 -6.94
N SER A 66 -5.43 -3.18 -7.93
CA SER A 66 -6.00 -1.84 -7.72
C SER A 66 -6.90 -1.42 -8.87
N GLU A 67 -7.86 -0.53 -8.60
CA GLU A 67 -8.60 0.22 -9.63
C GLU A 67 -7.81 1.43 -10.15
N LEU A 68 -6.70 1.78 -9.50
CA LEU A 68 -5.81 2.90 -9.85
C LEU A 68 -4.61 2.43 -10.66
N THR A 69 -4.17 3.27 -11.59
CA THR A 69 -2.93 3.09 -12.35
C THR A 69 -1.70 3.54 -11.54
N PHE A 70 -0.49 3.22 -12.01
CA PHE A 70 0.72 3.75 -11.38
C PHE A 70 0.81 5.27 -11.50
N GLU A 71 0.33 5.83 -12.60
CA GLU A 71 0.22 7.27 -12.80
C GLU A 71 -0.71 7.90 -11.76
N ASP A 72 -1.84 7.27 -11.44
CA ASP A 72 -2.74 7.73 -10.39
C ASP A 72 -2.06 7.68 -9.01
N PHE A 73 -1.31 6.62 -8.72
CA PHE A 73 -0.54 6.52 -7.47
C PHE A 73 0.53 7.59 -7.35
N ILE A 74 1.21 7.93 -8.45
CA ILE A 74 2.25 8.99 -8.47
C ILE A 74 1.61 10.37 -8.28
N GLN A 75 0.45 10.61 -8.88
CA GLN A 75 -0.31 11.86 -8.67
C GLN A 75 -0.80 11.98 -7.22
N MET A 76 -1.18 10.85 -6.62
CA MET A 76 -1.63 10.75 -5.24
C MET A 76 -0.48 11.01 -4.26
N ASP A 77 0.62 10.27 -4.35
CA ASP A 77 1.86 10.49 -3.61
C ASP A 77 3.05 10.01 -4.44
N GLU A 78 3.88 10.96 -4.89
CA GLU A 78 4.98 10.71 -5.83
C GLU A 78 5.93 9.63 -5.31
N ALA A 79 6.26 9.67 -4.01
CA ALA A 79 7.23 8.78 -3.42
C ALA A 79 6.65 7.36 -3.25
N PHE A 80 5.39 7.25 -2.84
CA PHE A 80 4.69 5.97 -2.73
C PHE A 80 4.48 5.32 -4.11
N GLY A 81 3.94 6.09 -5.07
CA GLY A 81 3.70 5.63 -6.44
C GLY A 81 4.98 5.19 -7.14
N THR A 82 6.06 5.97 -7.01
CA THR A 82 7.37 5.62 -7.61
C THR A 82 7.95 4.34 -7.01
N ARG A 83 7.77 4.09 -5.71
CA ARG A 83 8.19 2.83 -5.07
C ARG A 83 7.38 1.65 -5.60
N LEU A 84 6.05 1.77 -5.66
CA LEU A 84 5.18 0.72 -6.21
C LEU A 84 5.55 0.40 -7.66
N TYR A 85 5.72 1.43 -8.49
CA TYR A 85 6.15 1.27 -9.87
C TYR A 85 7.51 0.56 -9.96
N SER A 86 8.49 1.00 -9.16
CA SER A 86 9.82 0.38 -9.15
C SER A 86 9.81 -1.09 -8.74
N MET A 87 8.93 -1.46 -7.80
CA MET A 87 8.77 -2.85 -7.34
C MET A 87 8.04 -3.72 -8.36
N CYS A 88 7.07 -3.18 -9.10
CA CYS A 88 6.13 -3.96 -9.90
C CYS A 88 6.31 -3.85 -11.43
N LYS A 89 7.04 -2.86 -11.95
CA LYS A 89 7.10 -2.53 -13.39
C LYS A 89 7.41 -3.69 -14.35
N ASN A 90 8.17 -4.70 -13.90
CA ASN A 90 8.54 -5.85 -14.74
C ASN A 90 7.40 -6.89 -14.87
N PHE A 91 6.40 -6.83 -14.01
CA PHE A 91 5.29 -7.79 -13.92
C PHE A 91 3.94 -7.08 -13.77
N ALA A 92 3.83 -5.86 -14.29
CA ALA A 92 2.63 -5.05 -14.24
C ALA A 92 1.69 -5.36 -15.41
N VAL A 93 0.39 -5.43 -15.12
CA VAL A 93 -0.68 -5.51 -16.13
C VAL A 93 -1.71 -4.45 -15.81
N THR A 94 -1.95 -3.55 -16.76
CA THR A 94 -3.03 -2.56 -16.69
C THR A 94 -4.17 -3.01 -17.59
N ILE A 95 -5.37 -3.12 -17.03
CA ILE A 95 -6.57 -3.54 -17.76
C ILE A 95 -7.46 -2.32 -17.96
N GLU A 96 -7.65 -1.92 -19.21
CA GLU A 96 -8.59 -0.84 -19.52
C GLU A 96 -10.03 -1.28 -19.26
N LYS A 97 -10.79 -0.43 -18.59
CA LYS A 97 -12.23 -0.64 -18.42
C LYS A 97 -12.91 -0.51 -19.78
N LYS A 98 -13.34 -1.64 -20.36
CA LYS A 98 -14.25 -1.62 -21.51
C LYS A 98 -15.58 -1.02 -21.05
N ILE A 99 -15.84 0.21 -21.49
CA ILE A 99 -17.14 0.88 -21.37
C ILE A 99 -18.03 0.41 -22.52
#